data_AF-A0A523JQ33-F1
#
_entry.id   AF-A0A523JQ33-F1
#
_cell.length_a   1.000
_cell.length_b   1.000
_cell.length_c   1.000
_cell.angle_alpha   90.00
_cell.angle_beta   90.00
_cell.angle_gamma   90.00
#
_symmetry.space_group_name_H-M   'P 1'
#
loop_
_entity.id
_entity.type
_entity.pdbx_description
1 polymer ?
#
loop_
_entity_poly.entity_id
_entity_poly.type
_entity_poly.pdbx_seq_one_letter_code
_entity_poly.pdbx_strand_id
1 'polypeptide(L)'
;MNDMLNPLIQFLRPISPLAWIPLAILWFGIGDKPAIFLIFLASFFSLVMATTIAVQSINPIYFQVAANFNFNRLELLSKIIIPAITPEVITALRLTVAVAWLVVVAAEMIAVQSGLGYLILDARNALRMDYVMVGMIMIGVIGLLLDLMMQKFSRLKWTAH
;
A
#
# COMPACT_ATOMS: atom_id res chain seq x y z
N MET A 1 -21.05 -7.27 -14.94
CA MET A 1 -20.54 -8.57 -15.43
C MET A 1 -19.76 -9.20 -14.27
N ASN A 2 -20.30 -10.30 -13.73
CA ASN A 2 -19.85 -11.12 -12.58
C ASN A 2 -20.07 -10.61 -11.15
N ASP A 3 -21.33 -10.55 -10.71
CA ASP A 3 -21.75 -10.45 -9.30
C ASP A 3 -21.56 -11.75 -8.49
N MET A 4 -21.12 -12.86 -9.11
CA MET A 4 -20.93 -14.15 -8.42
C MET A 4 -19.57 -14.30 -7.71
N LEU A 5 -18.56 -13.48 -8.06
CA LEU A 5 -17.28 -13.41 -7.32
C LEU A 5 -17.31 -12.35 -6.20
N ASN A 6 -18.40 -11.58 -6.14
CA ASN A 6 -18.57 -10.45 -5.24
C ASN A 6 -18.59 -10.83 -3.74
N PRO A 7 -19.19 -11.95 -3.28
CA PRO A 7 -19.31 -12.21 -1.84
C PRO A 7 -17.98 -12.59 -1.17
N LEU A 8 -17.15 -13.45 -1.78
CA LEU A 8 -15.83 -13.82 -1.24
C LEU A 8 -14.86 -12.63 -1.22
N ILE A 9 -14.88 -11.81 -2.28
CA ILE A 9 -14.06 -10.60 -2.37
C ILE A 9 -14.56 -9.54 -1.37
N GLN A 10 -15.88 -9.42 -1.16
CA GLN A 10 -16.46 -8.56 -0.13
C GLN A 10 -16.20 -9.06 1.30
N PHE A 11 -16.02 -10.38 1.50
CA PHE A 11 -15.73 -10.97 2.81
C PHE A 11 -14.24 -10.89 3.18
N LEU A 12 -13.34 -10.99 2.19
CA LEU A 12 -11.91 -10.77 2.36
C LEU A 12 -11.55 -9.28 2.44
N ARG A 13 -12.36 -8.40 1.82
CA ARG A 13 -12.18 -6.93 1.79
C ARG A 13 -11.94 -6.26 3.14
N PRO A 14 -12.61 -6.64 4.25
CA PRO A 14 -12.46 -5.99 5.55
C PRO A 14 -11.36 -6.62 6.41
N ILE A 15 -10.74 -7.73 5.99
CA ILE A 15 -9.76 -8.41 6.84
C ILE A 15 -8.48 -7.60 6.81
N SER A 16 -8.23 -6.90 7.92
CA SER A 16 -6.97 -6.18 8.14
C SER A 16 -5.79 -7.10 7.86
N PRO A 17 -4.75 -6.64 7.13
CA PRO A 17 -3.53 -7.42 6.93
C PRO A 17 -2.97 -7.97 8.25
N LEU A 18 -3.13 -7.24 9.36
CA LEU A 18 -2.68 -7.66 10.69
C LEU A 18 -3.33 -8.96 11.19
N ALA A 19 -4.55 -9.28 10.77
CA ALA A 19 -5.21 -10.54 11.15
C ALA A 19 -4.48 -11.78 10.61
N TRP A 20 -3.62 -11.60 9.60
CA TRP A 20 -2.83 -12.66 9.01
C TRP A 20 -1.51 -12.93 9.74
N ILE A 21 -1.16 -12.17 10.78
CA ILE A 21 0.11 -12.34 11.51
C ILE A 21 0.34 -13.80 11.97
N PRO A 22 -0.61 -14.49 12.62
CA PRO A 22 -0.37 -15.87 13.08
C PRO A 22 -0.06 -16.83 11.93
N LEU A 23 -0.76 -16.71 10.80
CA LEU A 23 -0.52 -17.51 9.60
C LEU A 23 0.81 -17.16 8.93
N ALA A 24 1.16 -15.87 8.89
CA ALA A 24 2.44 -15.41 8.36
C ALA A 24 3.61 -15.98 9.17
N ILE A 25 3.51 -15.98 10.51
CA ILE A 25 4.50 -16.60 11.39
C ILE A 25 4.52 -18.12 11.21
N LEU A 26 3.36 -18.76 11.08
CA LEU A 26 3.27 -20.21 10.85
C LEU A 26 3.98 -20.64 9.56
N TRP A 27 3.80 -19.88 8.47
CA TRP A 27 4.38 -20.21 7.16
C TRP A 27 5.85 -19.80 7.04
N PHE A 28 6.22 -18.63 7.55
CA PHE A 28 7.53 -18.03 7.30
C PHE A 28 8.48 -18.06 8.51
N GLY A 29 7.99 -18.43 9.69
CA GLY A 29 8.69 -18.31 10.96
C GLY A 29 8.75 -16.87 11.47
N ILE A 30 9.40 -16.66 12.61
CA ILE A 30 9.70 -15.32 13.13
C ILE A 30 10.88 -14.72 12.34
N GLY A 31 10.79 -13.44 11.98
CA GLY A 31 11.81 -12.71 11.24
C GLY A 31 11.19 -11.71 10.25
N ASP A 32 11.96 -11.26 9.27
CA ASP A 32 11.53 -10.19 8.34
C ASP A 32 10.47 -10.66 7.33
N LYS A 33 10.45 -11.95 6.99
CA LYS A 33 9.57 -12.53 5.95
C LYS A 33 8.07 -12.33 6.24
N PRO A 34 7.54 -12.61 7.45
CA PRO A 34 6.17 -12.26 7.81
C PRO A 34 5.84 -10.79 7.59
N ALA A 35 6.71 -9.88 8.02
CA ALA A 35 6.48 -8.44 7.85
C ALA A 35 6.37 -8.07 6.37
N ILE A 36 7.29 -8.55 5.53
CA ILE A 36 7.26 -8.33 4.08
C ILE A 36 5.96 -8.86 3.47
N PHE A 37 5.52 -10.06 3.86
CA PHE A 37 4.26 -10.64 3.39
C PHE A 37 3.05 -9.78 3.76
N LEU A 38 2.98 -9.28 5.00
CA LEU A 38 1.87 -8.45 5.48
C LEU A 38 1.83 -7.10 4.77
N ILE A 39 2.99 -6.49 4.53
CA ILE A 39 3.13 -5.24 3.78
C ILE A 39 2.69 -5.44 2.32
N PHE A 40 3.11 -6.55 1.71
CA PHE A 40 2.69 -6.93 0.37
C PHE A 40 1.18 -7.08 0.31
N LEU A 41 0.58 -7.81 1.25
CA LEU A 41 -0.87 -8.02 1.31
C LEU A 41 -1.62 -6.69 1.43
N ALA A 42 -1.19 -5.82 2.35
CA ALA A 42 -1.76 -4.49 2.54
C ALA A 42 -1.68 -3.63 1.26
N SER A 43 -0.53 -3.65 0.60
CA SER A 43 -0.25 -2.77 -0.52
C SER A 43 -0.85 -3.26 -1.83
N PHE A 44 -0.81 -4.57 -2.07
CA PHE A 44 -1.26 -5.18 -3.32
C PHE A 44 -2.76 -4.97 -3.53
N PHE A 45 -3.60 -5.34 -2.55
CA PHE A 45 -5.05 -5.17 -2.68
C PHE A 45 -5.46 -3.70 -2.77
N SER A 46 -4.83 -2.84 -1.97
CA SER A 46 -5.08 -1.39 -2.01
C SER A 46 -4.78 -0.82 -3.41
N LEU A 47 -3.63 -1.15 -4.00
CA LEU A 47 -3.23 -0.65 -5.31
C LEU A 47 -4.05 -1.21 -6.45
N VAL A 48 -4.37 -2.51 -6.43
CA VAL A 48 -5.24 -3.12 -7.45
C VAL A 48 -6.63 -2.48 -7.42
N MET A 49 -7.19 -2.28 -6.23
CA MET A 49 -8.49 -1.63 -6.07
C MET A 49 -8.45 -0.18 -6.56
N ALA A 50 -7.47 0.60 -6.12
CA ALA A 50 -7.35 1.99 -6.53
C ALA A 50 -7.13 2.15 -8.03
N THR A 51 -6.31 1.28 -8.63
CA THR A 51 -6.08 1.28 -10.09
C THR A 51 -7.35 0.91 -10.85
N THR A 52 -8.13 -0.05 -10.34
CA THR A 52 -9.41 -0.44 -10.96
C THR A 52 -10.40 0.72 -10.95
N ILE A 53 -10.51 1.42 -9.82
CA ILE A 53 -11.36 2.61 -9.68
C ILE A 53 -10.90 3.70 -10.65
N ALA A 54 -9.58 3.93 -10.76
CA ALA A 54 -9.01 4.93 -11.65
C ALA A 54 -9.23 4.60 -13.14
N VAL A 55 -9.20 3.33 -13.53
CA VAL A 55 -9.54 2.94 -14.91
C VAL A 55 -11.02 3.16 -15.19
N GLN A 56 -11.89 2.94 -14.20
CA GLN A 56 -13.34 3.16 -14.32
C GLN A 56 -13.73 4.64 -14.33
N SER A 57 -12.89 5.54 -13.82
CA SER A 57 -13.14 7.00 -13.83
C SER A 57 -12.83 7.66 -15.17
N ILE A 58 -12.11 6.97 -16.08
CA ILE A 58 -11.76 7.50 -17.41
C ILE A 58 -13.03 7.80 -18.21
N ASN A 59 -13.08 8.99 -18.82
CA ASN A 59 -14.21 9.39 -19.66
C ASN A 59 -14.40 8.38 -20.83
N PRO A 60 -15.60 7.80 -21.00
CA PRO A 60 -15.92 6.87 -22.09
C PRO A 60 -15.54 7.36 -23.50
N ILE A 61 -15.48 8.67 -23.71
CA ILE A 61 -15.08 9.28 -24.99
C ILE A 61 -13.68 8.82 -25.42
N TYR A 62 -12.73 8.63 -24.49
CA TYR A 62 -11.39 8.16 -24.83
C TYR A 62 -11.41 6.77 -25.48
N PHE A 63 -12.29 5.87 -25.02
CA PHE A 63 -12.45 4.55 -25.61
C PHE A 63 -13.15 4.58 -26.98
N GLN A 64 -14.09 5.51 -27.18
CA GLN A 64 -14.73 5.72 -28.49
C GLN A 64 -13.74 6.26 -29.52
N VAL A 65 -12.90 7.22 -29.13
CA VAL A 65 -11.82 7.73 -29.98
C VAL A 65 -10.85 6.59 -30.33
N ALA A 66 -10.40 5.81 -29.35
CA ALA A 66 -9.52 4.66 -29.61
C ALA A 66 -10.12 3.65 -30.59
N ALA A 67 -11.43 3.40 -30.52
CA ALA A 67 -12.15 2.55 -31.45
C ALA A 67 -12.16 3.12 -32.88
N ASN A 68 -12.37 4.43 -33.04
CA ASN A 68 -12.34 5.09 -34.35
C ASN A 68 -10.96 5.06 -35.01
N PHE A 69 -9.90 5.09 -34.21
CA PHE A 69 -8.51 5.02 -34.69
C PHE A 69 -7.95 3.59 -34.77
N ASN A 70 -8.78 2.55 -34.54
CA ASN A 70 -8.40 1.13 -34.61
C ASN A 70 -7.14 0.77 -33.77
N PHE A 71 -7.00 1.39 -32.60
CA PHE A 71 -5.87 1.10 -31.70
C PHE A 71 -5.88 -0.35 -31.23
N ASN A 72 -4.72 -1.00 -31.23
CA ASN A 72 -4.59 -2.32 -30.62
C ASN A 72 -4.57 -2.22 -29.07
N ARG A 73 -4.79 -3.32 -28.36
CA ARG A 73 -4.86 -3.38 -26.89
C ARG A 73 -3.64 -2.77 -26.19
N LEU A 74 -2.45 -2.99 -26.72
CA LEU A 74 -1.20 -2.42 -26.17
C LEU A 74 -1.11 -0.91 -26.37
N GLU A 75 -1.63 -0.39 -27.49
CA GLU A 75 -1.66 1.04 -27.77
C GLU A 75 -2.69 1.76 -26.91
N LEU A 76 -3.87 1.17 -26.73
CA LEU A 76 -4.88 1.65 -25.79
C LEU A 76 -4.31 1.74 -24.37
N LEU A 77 -3.61 0.70 -23.93
CA LEU A 77 -3.00 0.65 -22.60
C LEU A 77 -1.93 1.75 -22.43
N SER A 78 -0.97 1.82 -23.34
CA SER A 78 0.19 2.71 -23.22
C SER A 78 -0.09 4.18 -23.55
N LYS A 79 -0.99 4.47 -24.49
CA LYS A 79 -1.25 5.83 -24.98
C LYS A 79 -2.45 6.51 -24.32
N ILE A 80 -3.40 5.74 -23.79
CA ILE A 80 -4.65 6.28 -23.23
C ILE A 80 -4.77 5.92 -21.76
N ILE A 81 -4.82 4.64 -21.42
CA ILE A 81 -5.13 4.19 -20.05
C ILE A 81 -4.03 4.62 -19.07
N ILE A 82 -2.78 4.23 -19.31
CA ILE A 82 -1.66 4.52 -18.40
C ILE A 82 -1.51 6.04 -18.18
N PRO A 83 -1.43 6.90 -19.22
CA PRO A 83 -1.32 8.34 -19.02
C PRO A 83 -2.53 8.93 -18.29
N ALA A 84 -3.75 8.49 -18.60
CA ALA A 84 -4.97 9.01 -17.98
C ALA A 84 -5.06 8.73 -16.48
N ILE A 85 -4.69 7.52 -16.04
CA ILE A 85 -4.81 7.12 -14.63
C ILE A 85 -3.56 7.44 -13.79
N THR A 86 -2.45 7.84 -14.42
CA THR A 86 -1.17 8.07 -13.72
C THR A 86 -1.32 9.00 -12.50
N PRO A 87 -2.04 10.14 -12.57
CA PRO A 87 -2.20 11.03 -11.41
C PRO A 87 -2.96 10.36 -10.25
N GLU A 88 -4.00 9.60 -10.56
CA GLU A 88 -4.80 8.88 -9.56
C GLU A 88 -3.99 7.75 -8.92
N VAL A 89 -3.24 6.98 -9.72
CA VAL A 89 -2.36 5.91 -9.23
C VAL A 89 -1.25 6.45 -8.33
N ILE A 90 -0.65 7.61 -8.65
CA ILE A 90 0.35 8.27 -7.79
C ILE A 90 -0.28 8.65 -6.43
N THR A 91 -1.50 9.18 -6.45
CA THR A 91 -2.24 9.53 -5.23
C THR A 91 -2.53 8.28 -4.39
N ALA A 92 -2.97 7.21 -5.04
CA ALA A 92 -3.21 5.92 -4.39
C ALA A 92 -1.92 5.29 -3.80
N LEU A 93 -0.79 5.43 -4.49
CA LEU A 93 0.52 5.00 -3.99
C LEU A 93 0.89 5.73 -2.70
N ARG A 94 0.68 7.05 -2.64
CA ARG A 94 0.93 7.82 -1.41
C ARG A 94 0.12 7.31 -0.23
N LEU A 95 -1.19 7.11 -0.43
CA LEU A 95 -2.06 6.59 0.63
C LEU A 95 -1.65 5.17 1.03
N THR A 96 -1.30 4.34 0.06
CA THR A 96 -0.86 2.97 0.32
C THR A 96 0.45 2.92 1.11
N VAL A 97 1.42 3.80 0.83
CA VAL A 97 2.67 3.87 1.60
C VAL A 97 2.41 4.26 3.06
N ALA A 98 1.48 5.18 3.32
CA ALA A 98 1.11 5.54 4.69
C ALA A 98 0.50 4.34 5.45
N VAL A 99 -0.36 3.57 4.79
CA VAL A 99 -0.93 2.34 5.39
C VAL A 99 0.14 1.27 5.57
N ALA A 100 1.01 1.07 4.58
CA ALA A 100 2.11 0.13 4.64
C ALA A 100 3.04 0.43 5.82
N TRP A 101 3.34 1.70 6.08
CA TRP A 101 4.14 2.12 7.24
C TRP A 101 3.53 1.64 8.57
N LEU A 102 2.22 1.81 8.75
CA LEU A 102 1.53 1.32 9.96
C LEU A 102 1.60 -0.20 10.09
N VAL A 103 1.46 -0.91 8.97
CA VAL A 103 1.55 -2.37 8.93
C VAL A 103 2.97 -2.86 9.21
N VAL A 104 4.01 -2.21 8.67
CA VAL A 104 5.42 -2.50 8.97
C VAL A 104 5.64 -2.45 10.48
N VAL A 105 5.28 -1.34 11.12
CA VAL A 105 5.51 -1.12 12.55
C VAL A 105 4.80 -2.18 13.38
N ALA A 106 3.52 -2.46 13.09
CA ALA A 106 2.76 -3.48 13.80
C ALA A 106 3.29 -4.89 13.56
N ALA A 107 3.81 -5.19 12.37
CA ALA A 107 4.44 -6.46 12.07
C ALA A 107 5.78 -6.62 12.81
N GLU A 108 6.62 -5.58 12.83
CA GLU A 108 7.88 -5.54 13.59
C GLU A 108 7.66 -5.82 15.07
N MET A 109 6.56 -5.29 15.62
CA MET A 109 6.18 -5.51 17.01
C MET A 109 5.94 -7.01 17.30
N ILE A 110 5.27 -7.74 16.42
CA ILE A 110 4.74 -9.07 16.77
C ILE A 110 5.56 -10.22 16.14
N ALA A 111 6.07 -10.02 14.92
CA ALA A 111 6.57 -11.09 14.08
C ALA A 111 8.08 -11.02 13.78
N VAL A 112 8.77 -9.95 14.20
CA VAL A 112 10.19 -9.69 13.89
C VAL A 112 10.99 -9.59 15.20
N GLN A 113 12.30 -9.82 15.14
CA GLN A 113 13.24 -9.72 16.28
C GLN A 113 14.15 -8.48 16.19
N SER A 114 13.76 -7.52 15.36
CA SER A 114 14.52 -6.31 15.05
C SER A 114 13.56 -5.23 14.53
N GLY A 115 14.05 -4.00 14.41
CA GLY A 115 13.24 -2.86 13.98
C GLY A 115 12.73 -2.01 15.15
N LEU A 116 12.06 -0.91 14.79
CA LEU A 116 11.60 0.07 15.78
C LEU A 116 10.38 -0.45 16.53
N GLY A 117 9.50 -1.20 15.87
CA GLY A 117 8.37 -1.86 16.52
C GLY A 117 8.83 -2.86 17.58
N TYR A 118 9.82 -3.69 17.24
CA TYR A 118 10.43 -4.64 18.18
C TYR A 118 11.08 -3.92 19.37
N LEU A 119 11.87 -2.87 19.12
CA LEU A 119 12.56 -2.10 20.15
C LEU A 119 11.56 -1.51 21.18
N ILE A 120 10.41 -1.03 20.72
CA ILE A 120 9.37 -0.50 21.62
C ILE A 120 8.85 -1.59 22.54
N LEU A 121 8.58 -2.80 22.02
CA LEU A 121 8.07 -3.89 22.85
C LEU A 121 9.13 -4.43 23.81
N ASP A 122 10.37 -4.53 23.37
CA ASP A 122 11.49 -4.92 24.23
C ASP A 122 11.69 -3.92 25.37
N ALA A 123 11.75 -2.62 25.05
CA ALA A 123 11.85 -1.55 26.05
C ALA A 123 10.66 -1.53 27.02
N ARG A 124 9.44 -1.76 26.53
CA ARG A 124 8.24 -1.88 27.35
C ARG A 124 8.35 -3.05 28.32
N ASN A 125 8.80 -4.21 27.86
CA ASN A 125 8.97 -5.40 28.71
C ASN A 125 10.07 -5.20 29.76
N ALA A 126 11.09 -4.41 29.45
CA ALA A 126 12.13 -3.98 30.38
C ALA A 126 11.70 -2.80 31.30
N LEU A 127 10.46 -2.32 31.20
CA LEU A 127 9.93 -1.15 31.94
C LEU A 127 10.71 0.17 31.69
N ARG A 128 11.42 0.26 30.57
CA ARG A 128 12.20 1.44 30.15
C ARG A 128 11.35 2.38 29.29
N MET A 129 10.46 3.12 29.97
CA MET A 129 9.47 3.99 29.30
C MET A 129 10.11 5.19 28.58
N ASP A 130 11.32 5.57 28.98
CA ASP A 130 12.19 6.50 28.28
C ASP A 130 12.50 6.03 26.85
N TYR A 131 12.88 4.76 26.68
CA TYR A 131 13.15 4.17 25.36
C TYR A 131 11.88 3.98 24.53
N VAL A 132 10.75 3.64 25.18
CA VAL A 132 9.45 3.55 24.52
C VAL A 132 9.07 4.89 23.89
N MET A 133 9.18 6.00 24.63
CA MET A 133 8.89 7.34 24.11
C MET A 133 9.82 7.72 22.95
N VAL A 134 11.13 7.48 23.07
CA VAL A 134 12.09 7.74 21.98
C VAL A 134 11.74 6.93 20.73
N GLY A 135 11.39 5.65 20.89
CA GLY A 135 10.94 4.79 19.79
C GLY A 135 9.69 5.32 19.10
N MET A 136 8.68 5.75 19.87
CA MET A 136 7.45 6.34 19.31
C MET A 136 7.73 7.63 18.53
N ILE A 137 8.60 8.50 19.04
CA ILE A 137 9.01 9.73 18.34
C ILE A 137 9.73 9.38 17.04
N MET A 138 10.67 8.43 17.06
CA MET A 138 11.39 7.99 15.87
C MET A 138 10.46 7.43 14.79
N ILE A 139 9.47 6.62 15.17
CA ILE A 139 8.45 6.12 14.25
C ILE A 139 7.65 7.29 13.64
N GLY A 140 7.25 8.27 14.45
CA GLY A 140 6.55 9.46 13.98
C GLY A 140 7.38 10.27 12.98
N VAL A 141 8.66 10.49 13.28
CA VAL A 141 9.59 11.22 12.41
C VAL A 141 9.79 10.51 11.08
N ILE A 142 10.03 9.19 11.09
CA ILE A 142 10.23 8.42 9.85
C ILE A 142 8.94 8.38 9.03
N GLY A 143 7.79 8.17 9.66
CA GLY A 143 6.49 8.22 8.98
C GLY A 143 6.24 9.56 8.31
N LEU A 144 6.56 10.66 8.99
CA LEU A 144 6.45 12.01 8.45
C LEU A 144 7.42 12.24 7.28
N LEU A 145 8.67 11.78 7.40
CA LEU A 145 9.65 11.86 6.30
C LEU A 145 9.18 11.08 5.07
N LEU A 146 8.65 9.87 5.25
CA LEU A 146 8.10 9.06 4.18
C LEU A 146 6.94 9.77 3.47
N ASP A 147 6.00 10.35 4.21
CA ASP A 147 4.90 11.10 3.59
C ASP A 147 5.40 12.35 2.84
N LEU A 148 6.34 13.11 3.41
CA LEU A 148 6.94 14.27 2.73
C LEU A 148 7.67 13.87 1.44
N MET A 149 8.39 12.75 1.45
CA MET A 149 9.07 12.23 0.26
C MET A 149 8.05 11.86 -0.83
N MET A 150 6.95 11.19 -0.46
CA MET A 150 5.87 10.85 -1.40
C MET A 150 5.17 12.09 -1.95
N GLN A 151 4.94 13.11 -1.12
CA GLN A 151 4.40 14.40 -1.57
C GLN A 151 5.31 15.11 -2.57
N LYS A 152 6.62 15.10 -2.33
CA LYS A 152 7.58 15.71 -3.25
C LYS A 152 7.61 14.95 -4.59
N PHE A 153 7.58 13.62 -4.52
CA PHE A 153 7.54 12.77 -5.72
C PHE A 153 6.28 13.00 -6.57
N SER A 154 5.12 13.16 -5.93
CA SER A 154 3.87 13.42 -6.66
C SER A 154 3.88 14.79 -7.36
N ARG A 155 4.47 15.82 -6.74
CA ARG A 155 4.57 17.18 -7.32
C ARG A 155 5.56 17.27 -8.48
N LEU A 156 6.69 16.57 -8.41
CA LEU A 156 7.72 16.60 -9.45
C LEU A 156 7.21 16.01 -10.77
N LYS A 157 6.39 14.94 -10.71
CA LYS A 157 5.82 14.32 -11.91
C LYS A 157 4.76 15.18 -12.60
N TRP A 158 4.08 16.06 -11.86
CA TRP A 158 3.01 16.88 -12.42
C TRP A 158 3.50 18.20 -13.01
N THR A 159 4.63 18.73 -12.55
CA THR A 159 5.25 19.94 -13.13
C THR A 159 6.02 19.67 -14.42
N ALA A 160 6.17 18.40 -14.82
CA ALA A 160 6.89 17.97 -16.01
C ALA A 160 5.99 17.72 -17.24
N HIS A 161 4.70 18.08 -17.19
CA HIS A 161 3.75 18.05 -18.32
C HIS A 161 3.01 19.37 -18.46
#